data_AF-A0AB39VGU3-F1
#
_entry.id   AF-A0AB39VGU3-F1
#
_cell.length_a   1.000
_cell.length_b   1.000
_cell.length_c   1.000
_cell.angle_alpha   90.00
_cell.angle_beta   90.00
_cell.angle_gamma   90.00
#
_symmetry.space_group_name_H-M   'P 1'
#
loop_
_entity.id
_entity.type
_entity.pdbx_description
1 polymer ?
#
loop_
_entity_poly.entity_id
_entity_poly.type
_entity_poly.pdbx_seq_one_letter_code
_entity_poly.pdbx_strand_id
1 'polypeptide(L)'
;MKKFILMLVLIFETFAFSEITTKEAESFFSSDTKIYISNQKDWFYGEVPGTDESYWKKFNYFINVVPVGNKYRVSYTPFDNVKSYDREKYPILNYRIEKKYYVNSRKNQNTPVTDSYEITIDYVISAGTEIRKGKKYERNDFQILSENELNALLKSKNAKRLNSKTEKNTRMYLDWLLHNNN
;
A
#
# COMPACT_ATOMS: atom_id res chain seq x y z
N MET A 1 60.49 -12.89 7.00
CA MET A 1 59.15 -12.97 6.37
C MET A 1 58.11 -13.28 7.45
N LYS A 2 57.31 -12.30 7.88
CA LYS A 2 56.14 -12.52 8.74
C LYS A 2 54.94 -11.91 8.02
N LYS A 3 54.05 -12.76 7.52
CA LYS A 3 52.82 -12.36 6.84
C LYS A 3 51.80 -11.97 7.89
N PHE A 4 51.38 -10.70 7.89
CA PHE A 4 50.16 -10.28 8.58
C PHE A 4 48.97 -10.81 7.76
N ILE A 5 48.28 -11.80 8.29
CA ILE A 5 46.99 -12.25 7.75
C ILE A 5 45.94 -11.29 8.33
N LEU A 6 45.47 -10.37 7.50
CA LEU A 6 44.34 -9.50 7.78
C LEU A 6 43.07 -10.37 7.81
N MET A 7 42.54 -10.63 9.00
CA MET A 7 41.28 -11.33 9.18
C MET A 7 40.13 -10.36 8.89
N LEU A 8 39.58 -10.44 7.68
CA LEU A 8 38.41 -9.67 7.27
C LEU A 8 37.16 -10.33 7.89
N VAL A 9 36.66 -9.79 9.00
CA VAL A 9 35.37 -10.20 9.57
C VAL A 9 34.28 -9.56 8.72
N LEU A 10 33.81 -10.29 7.72
CA LEU A 10 32.55 -10.03 7.04
C LEU A 10 31.42 -10.39 8.02
N ILE A 11 30.89 -9.38 8.71
CA ILE A 11 29.62 -9.51 9.42
C ILE A 11 28.55 -9.61 8.33
N PHE A 12 28.19 -10.83 7.97
CA PHE A 12 26.93 -11.09 7.30
C PHE A 12 25.84 -10.80 8.34
N GLU A 13 25.30 -9.58 8.34
CA GLU A 13 23.99 -9.34 8.92
C GLU A 13 23.01 -10.24 8.17
N THR A 14 22.64 -11.35 8.82
CA THR A 14 21.54 -12.18 8.40
C THR A 14 20.29 -11.33 8.54
N PHE A 15 19.84 -10.72 7.44
CA PHE A 15 18.52 -10.13 7.38
C PHE A 15 17.52 -11.28 7.55
N ALA A 16 17.02 -11.47 8.77
CA ALA A 16 15.80 -12.21 8.99
C ALA A 16 14.70 -11.38 8.33
N PHE A 17 14.26 -11.81 7.15
CA PHE A 17 13.07 -11.24 6.52
C PHE A 17 11.90 -11.64 7.42
N SER A 18 11.36 -10.68 8.18
CA SER A 18 10.05 -10.86 8.83
C SER A 18 9.01 -10.80 7.73
N GLU A 19 8.21 -11.85 7.59
CA GLU A 19 6.98 -11.77 6.80
C GLU A 19 6.06 -10.71 7.43
N ILE A 20 5.32 -10.00 6.58
CA ILE A 20 4.32 -9.02 7.01
C ILE A 20 3.30 -9.73 7.89
N THR A 21 3.15 -9.28 9.14
CA THR A 21 2.17 -9.89 10.04
C THR A 21 0.76 -9.39 9.75
N THR A 22 -0.26 -10.23 9.99
CA THR A 22 -1.67 -9.84 9.87
C THR A 22 -1.98 -8.58 10.67
N LYS A 23 -1.44 -8.47 11.90
CA LYS A 23 -1.63 -7.30 12.77
C LYS A 23 -1.07 -6.01 12.15
N GLU A 24 0.04 -6.11 11.41
CA GLU A 24 0.62 -4.95 10.72
C GLU A 24 -0.20 -4.54 9.51
N ALA A 25 -0.68 -5.50 8.72
CA ALA A 25 -1.62 -5.22 7.63
C ALA A 25 -2.92 -4.59 8.16
N GLU A 26 -3.49 -5.15 9.23
CA GLU A 26 -4.72 -4.65 9.86
C GLU A 26 -4.57 -3.25 10.45
N SER A 27 -3.35 -2.86 10.84
CA SER A 27 -3.10 -1.54 11.43
C SER A 27 -3.46 -0.37 10.49
N PHE A 28 -3.44 -0.59 9.17
CA PHE A 28 -3.84 0.38 8.16
C PHE A 28 -5.36 0.64 8.08
N PHE A 29 -6.18 -0.16 8.77
CA PHE A 29 -7.62 0.10 8.89
C PHE A 29 -7.99 0.86 10.16
N SER A 30 -7.01 1.28 10.97
CA SER A 30 -7.23 2.11 12.15
C SER A 30 -7.66 3.54 11.79
N SER A 31 -8.35 4.22 12.71
CA SER A 31 -8.73 5.64 12.54
C SER A 31 -7.55 6.59 12.37
N ASP A 32 -6.36 6.16 12.80
CA ASP A 32 -5.14 6.97 12.79
C ASP A 32 -4.41 6.91 11.44
N THR A 33 -4.88 6.03 10.54
CA THR A 33 -4.32 5.91 9.19
C THR A 33 -4.68 7.12 8.35
N LYS A 34 -3.64 7.77 7.83
CA LYS A 34 -3.75 8.84 6.83
C LYS A 34 -3.61 8.24 5.45
N ILE A 35 -4.51 8.60 4.53
CA ILE A 35 -4.48 8.08 3.16
C ILE A 35 -4.17 9.22 2.21
N TYR A 36 -3.16 9.00 1.39
CA TYR A 36 -2.75 9.91 0.33
C TYR A 36 -3.03 9.30 -1.03
N ILE A 37 -3.25 10.15 -2.02
CA ILE A 37 -3.40 9.76 -3.42
C ILE A 37 -2.37 10.49 -4.27
N SER A 38 -1.72 9.75 -5.17
CA SER A 38 -0.80 10.31 -6.15
C SER A 38 -1.52 10.62 -7.48
N ASN A 39 -1.07 11.65 -8.19
CA ASN A 39 -1.42 11.85 -9.61
C ASN A 39 -0.39 11.20 -10.57
N GLN A 40 0.61 10.52 -10.02
CA GLN A 40 1.57 9.69 -10.73
C GLN A 40 1.17 8.23 -10.57
N LYS A 41 1.51 7.42 -11.57
CA LYS A 41 1.41 5.96 -11.47
C LYS A 41 2.75 5.36 -11.07
N ASP A 42 2.72 4.28 -10.31
CA ASP A 42 3.92 3.54 -9.92
C ASP A 42 3.82 2.06 -10.30
N TRP A 43 4.97 1.40 -10.37
CA TRP A 43 5.07 -0.01 -10.69
C TRP A 43 4.56 -0.87 -9.55
N PHE A 44 3.71 -1.83 -9.87
CA PHE A 44 3.34 -2.93 -8.99
C PHE A 44 3.42 -4.23 -9.79
N TYR A 45 3.74 -5.29 -9.07
CA TYR A 45 3.71 -6.64 -9.60
C TYR A 45 2.26 -7.11 -9.66
N GLY A 46 1.98 -7.97 -10.63
CA GLY A 46 0.67 -8.50 -10.94
C GLY A 46 0.82 -9.95 -11.36
N GLU A 47 -0.13 -10.79 -10.96
CA GLU A 47 -0.25 -12.18 -11.44
C GLU A 47 -1.54 -12.33 -12.25
N VAL A 48 -1.51 -13.14 -13.31
CA VAL A 48 -2.69 -13.42 -14.12
C VAL A 48 -3.42 -14.62 -13.49
N PRO A 49 -4.67 -14.44 -13.03
CA PRO A 49 -5.39 -15.49 -12.32
C PRO A 49 -5.49 -16.80 -13.13
N GLY A 50 -5.16 -17.92 -12.49
CA GLY A 50 -5.22 -19.25 -13.10
C GLY A 50 -4.06 -19.58 -14.05
N THR A 51 -2.98 -18.79 -14.03
CA THR A 51 -1.77 -19.03 -14.83
C THR A 51 -0.51 -18.75 -14.01
N ASP A 52 0.65 -19.21 -14.49
CA ASP A 52 1.97 -18.85 -13.92
C ASP A 52 2.50 -17.52 -14.51
N GLU A 53 1.69 -16.79 -15.26
CA GLU A 53 2.10 -15.52 -15.87
C GLU A 53 2.06 -14.39 -14.86
N SER A 54 3.15 -13.61 -14.83
CA SER A 54 3.28 -12.41 -14.02
C SER A 54 3.69 -11.20 -14.86
N TYR A 55 3.38 -10.02 -14.35
CA TYR A 55 3.62 -8.78 -15.06
C TYR A 55 3.96 -7.63 -14.12
N TRP A 56 4.71 -6.67 -14.64
CA TRP A 56 4.90 -5.38 -14.01
C TRP A 56 4.04 -4.36 -14.74
N LYS A 57 3.14 -3.69 -14.04
CA LYS A 57 2.28 -2.64 -14.61
C LYS A 57 2.30 -1.40 -13.73
N LYS A 58 2.07 -0.25 -14.37
CA LYS A 58 1.90 1.02 -13.66
C LYS A 58 0.45 1.20 -13.25
N PHE A 59 0.19 1.33 -11.96
CA PHE A 59 -1.14 1.55 -11.39
C PHE A 59 -1.25 2.95 -10.79
N ASN A 60 -2.49 3.45 -10.68
CA ASN A 60 -2.76 4.47 -9.68
C ASN A 60 -2.69 3.80 -8.30
N TYR A 61 -2.45 4.56 -7.24
CA TYR A 61 -2.30 3.94 -5.93
C TYR A 61 -2.62 4.91 -4.80
N PHE A 62 -3.08 4.33 -3.69
CA PHE A 62 -3.10 5.00 -2.40
C PHE A 62 -1.77 4.76 -1.68
N ILE A 63 -1.37 5.73 -0.86
CA ILE A 63 -0.31 5.59 0.13
C ILE A 63 -0.98 5.64 1.50
N ASN A 64 -1.01 4.52 2.20
CA ASN A 64 -1.59 4.41 3.54
C ASN A 64 -0.48 4.58 4.56
N VAL A 65 -0.67 5.48 5.52
CA VAL A 65 0.35 5.89 6.48
C VAL A 65 -0.21 5.77 7.89
N VAL A 66 0.37 4.90 8.71
CA VAL A 66 -0.03 4.71 10.11
C VAL A 66 1.15 5.05 11.04
N PRO A 67 0.94 5.84 12.10
CA PRO A 67 1.99 6.14 13.07
C PRO A 67 2.38 4.88 13.86
N VAL A 68 3.68 4.68 14.07
CA VAL A 68 4.25 3.58 14.86
C VAL A 68 5.38 4.12 15.72
N GLY A 69 5.08 4.40 16.99
CA GLY A 69 6.00 5.12 17.88
C GLY A 69 6.31 6.52 17.33
N ASN A 70 7.59 6.82 17.11
CA ASN A 70 8.06 8.08 16.52
C ASN A 70 8.28 8.01 14.99
N LYS A 71 7.84 6.93 14.35
CA LYS A 71 7.97 6.69 12.90
C LYS A 71 6.60 6.44 12.28
N TYR A 72 6.61 6.16 10.99
CA TYR A 72 5.43 5.89 10.18
C TYR A 72 5.63 4.61 9.39
N ARG A 73 4.65 3.70 9.45
CA ARG A 73 4.58 2.55 8.56
C ARG A 73 3.79 2.93 7.32
N VAL A 74 4.29 2.51 6.15
CA VAL A 74 3.72 2.84 4.84
C VAL A 74 3.36 1.57 4.09
N SER A 75 2.12 1.51 3.61
CA SER A 75 1.68 0.56 2.59
C SER A 75 1.09 1.27 1.40
N TYR A 76 0.87 0.51 0.34
CA TYR A 76 0.31 0.96 -0.92
C TYR A 76 -0.89 0.11 -1.28
N THR A 77 -1.87 0.74 -1.93
CA THR A 77 -3.03 0.03 -2.49
C THR A 77 -3.12 0.41 -3.96
N PRO A 78 -2.58 -0.40 -4.90
CA PRO A 78 -2.74 -0.15 -6.31
C PRO A 78 -4.19 -0.35 -6.76
N PHE A 79 -4.61 0.47 -7.72
CA PHE A 79 -5.92 0.41 -8.34
C PHE A 79 -5.87 0.85 -9.81
N ASP A 80 -6.85 0.39 -10.59
CA ASP A 80 -6.98 0.70 -12.01
C ASP A 80 -8.41 1.13 -12.36
N ASN A 81 -8.72 1.19 -13.66
CA ASN A 81 -10.06 1.49 -14.19
C ASN A 81 -10.66 2.79 -13.62
N VAL A 82 -9.80 3.78 -13.39
CA VAL A 82 -10.19 5.10 -12.89
C VAL A 82 -11.08 5.80 -13.91
N LYS A 83 -12.31 6.13 -13.52
CA LYS A 83 -13.31 6.74 -14.40
C LYS A 83 -13.00 8.17 -14.81
N SER A 84 -12.41 8.97 -13.92
CA SER A 84 -12.13 10.38 -14.19
C SER A 84 -11.03 10.93 -13.28
N TYR A 85 -10.43 12.04 -13.73
CA TYR A 85 -9.36 12.75 -13.04
C TYR A 85 -9.73 14.23 -12.89
N ASP A 86 -9.23 14.87 -11.84
CA ASP A 86 -9.37 16.32 -11.66
C ASP A 86 -8.40 17.08 -12.59
N ARG A 87 -8.45 18.43 -12.53
CA ARG A 87 -7.59 19.30 -13.37
C ARG A 87 -6.09 19.10 -13.11
N GLU A 88 -5.73 18.66 -11.90
CA GLU A 88 -4.35 18.36 -11.50
C GLU A 88 -3.98 16.88 -11.75
N LYS A 89 -4.84 16.14 -12.46
CA LYS A 89 -4.70 14.73 -12.84
C LYS A 89 -4.74 13.75 -11.68
N TYR A 90 -5.29 14.11 -10.52
CA TYR A 90 -5.56 13.12 -9.48
C TYR A 90 -6.87 12.38 -9.77
N PRO A 91 -6.96 11.08 -9.48
CA PRO A 91 -8.22 10.34 -9.57
C PRO A 91 -9.33 10.98 -8.73
N ILE A 92 -10.53 11.10 -9.32
CA ILE A 92 -11.72 11.56 -8.60
C ILE A 92 -12.35 10.34 -7.92
N LEU A 93 -12.50 10.39 -6.59
CA LEU A 93 -13.04 9.29 -5.79
C LEU A 93 -14.46 9.61 -5.34
N ASN A 94 -15.44 8.88 -5.85
CA ASN A 94 -16.83 8.99 -5.41
C ASN A 94 -17.28 7.72 -4.70
N TYR A 95 -17.97 7.88 -3.58
CA TYR A 95 -18.49 6.78 -2.79
C TYR A 95 -20.00 6.89 -2.65
N ARG A 96 -20.67 5.75 -2.76
CA ARG A 96 -22.07 5.57 -2.37
C ARG A 96 -22.14 4.58 -1.22
N ILE A 97 -23.20 4.66 -0.42
CA ILE A 97 -23.42 3.72 0.68
C ILE A 97 -24.27 2.56 0.17
N GLU A 98 -23.81 1.33 0.40
CA GLU A 98 -24.56 0.11 0.18
C GLU A 98 -24.60 -0.72 1.47
N LYS A 99 -25.62 -1.58 1.62
CA LYS A 99 -25.61 -2.59 2.68
C LYS A 99 -24.75 -3.76 2.24
N LYS A 100 -23.57 -3.93 2.86
CA LYS A 100 -22.69 -5.07 2.60
C LYS A 100 -22.55 -5.95 3.83
N TYR A 101 -22.44 -7.25 3.61
CA TYR A 101 -22.14 -8.22 4.66
C TYR A 101 -20.69 -8.07 5.10
N TYR A 102 -20.44 -8.13 6.42
CA TYR A 102 -19.10 -8.20 7.00
C TYR A 102 -18.92 -9.55 7.69
N VAL A 103 -18.01 -10.40 7.19
CA VAL A 103 -17.71 -11.74 7.73
C VAL A 103 -17.39 -11.68 9.24
N ASN A 104 -16.51 -10.76 9.66
CA ASN A 104 -16.10 -10.63 11.07
C ASN A 104 -17.26 -10.35 12.04
N SER A 105 -18.23 -9.53 11.60
CA SER A 105 -19.38 -9.16 12.44
C SER A 105 -20.62 -10.02 12.21
N ARG A 106 -20.61 -10.85 11.16
CA ARG A 106 -21.73 -11.64 10.64
C ARG A 106 -23.02 -10.84 10.40
N LYS A 107 -22.89 -9.56 10.02
CA LYS A 107 -24.03 -8.65 9.83
C LYS A 107 -23.84 -7.77 8.60
N ASN A 108 -24.97 -7.33 8.04
CA ASN A 108 -24.99 -6.29 7.02
C ASN A 108 -24.79 -4.91 7.66
N GLN A 109 -23.87 -4.13 7.11
CA GLN A 109 -23.56 -2.79 7.57
C GLN A 109 -23.58 -1.82 6.40
N ASN A 110 -23.76 -0.53 6.70
CA ASN A 110 -23.65 0.53 5.71
C ASN A 110 -22.18 0.73 5.35
N THR A 111 -21.81 0.27 4.16
CA THR A 111 -20.44 0.29 3.65
C THR A 111 -20.33 1.25 2.49
N PRO A 112 -19.35 2.18 2.51
CA PRO A 112 -19.01 2.95 1.33
C PRO A 112 -18.44 2.01 0.27
N VAL A 113 -18.98 2.09 -0.94
CA VAL A 113 -18.46 1.42 -2.12
C VAL A 113 -18.29 2.44 -3.23
N THR A 114 -17.43 2.11 -4.18
CA THR A 114 -17.10 2.99 -5.30
C THR A 114 -17.16 2.21 -6.60
N ASP A 115 -17.54 2.92 -7.65
CA ASP A 115 -17.36 2.52 -9.03
C ASP A 115 -16.38 3.46 -9.75
N SER A 116 -15.69 4.35 -9.02
CA SER A 116 -14.78 5.35 -9.58
C SER A 116 -13.42 4.75 -9.98
N TYR A 117 -13.08 3.58 -9.45
CA TYR A 117 -11.87 2.82 -9.70
C TYR A 117 -12.11 1.34 -9.31
N GLU A 118 -11.18 0.47 -9.67
CA GLU A 118 -11.19 -0.96 -9.36
C GLU A 118 -9.93 -1.38 -8.61
N ILE A 119 -10.10 -2.17 -7.55
CA ILE A 119 -9.02 -2.79 -6.78
C ILE A 119 -9.09 -4.30 -6.98
N THR A 120 -7.97 -4.90 -7.39
CA THR A 120 -7.79 -6.35 -7.31
C THR A 120 -7.46 -6.72 -5.87
N ILE A 121 -8.21 -7.68 -5.29
CA ILE A 121 -8.21 -8.02 -3.86
C ILE A 121 -6.82 -8.39 -3.32
N ASP A 122 -6.00 -9.07 -4.13
CA ASP A 122 -4.63 -9.48 -3.76
C ASP A 122 -3.72 -8.29 -3.43
N TYR A 123 -4.16 -7.06 -3.74
CA TYR A 123 -3.39 -5.84 -3.54
C TYR A 123 -4.07 -4.81 -2.64
N VAL A 124 -5.00 -5.21 -1.76
CA VAL A 124 -5.62 -4.25 -0.82
C VAL A 124 -4.54 -3.57 0.04
N ILE A 125 -3.56 -4.34 0.54
CA ILE A 125 -2.39 -3.81 1.26
C ILE A 125 -1.12 -4.43 0.66
N SER A 126 -0.33 -3.62 -0.03
CA SER A 126 0.98 -3.99 -0.59
C SER A 126 2.11 -3.24 0.10
N ALA A 127 3.27 -3.89 0.26
CA ALA A 127 4.49 -3.23 0.70
C ALA A 127 5.09 -2.29 -0.36
N GLY A 128 4.63 -2.41 -1.61
CA GLY A 128 5.08 -1.61 -2.74
C GLY A 128 6.32 -2.18 -3.43
N THR A 129 6.90 -1.38 -4.32
CA THR A 129 7.98 -1.80 -5.21
C THR A 129 9.28 -1.06 -4.90
N GLU A 130 10.40 -1.72 -5.12
CA GLU A 130 11.71 -1.10 -5.17
C GLU A 130 12.42 -1.34 -6.51
N ILE A 131 13.25 -0.38 -6.91
CA ILE A 131 14.07 -0.49 -8.12
C ILE A 131 15.54 -0.56 -7.69
N ARG A 132 16.19 -1.70 -7.93
CA ARG A 132 17.61 -1.92 -7.64
C ARG A 132 18.34 -2.26 -8.93
N LYS A 133 19.37 -1.48 -9.28
CA LYS A 133 20.18 -1.68 -10.51
C LYS A 133 19.32 -1.82 -11.78
N GLY A 134 18.26 -1.02 -11.89
CA GLY A 134 17.33 -1.04 -13.04
C GLY A 134 16.31 -2.18 -13.05
N LYS A 135 16.37 -3.12 -12.09
CA LYS A 135 15.40 -4.21 -11.92
C LYS A 135 14.37 -3.85 -10.85
N LYS A 136 13.13 -4.32 -11.04
CA LYS A 136 12.00 -4.09 -10.14
C LYS A 136 11.84 -5.30 -9.22
N TYR A 137 11.52 -5.05 -7.96
CA TYR A 137 11.27 -6.07 -6.95
C TYR A 137 10.10 -5.63 -6.09
N GLU A 138 9.26 -6.58 -5.71
CA GLU A 138 8.32 -6.34 -4.61
C GLU A 138 9.09 -6.19 -3.31
N ARG A 139 8.61 -5.32 -2.44
CA ARG A 139 9.14 -5.22 -1.09
C ARG A 139 8.60 -6.38 -0.28
N ASN A 140 9.49 -7.05 0.45
CA ASN A 140 9.11 -8.13 1.36
C ASN A 140 8.42 -7.61 2.64
N ASP A 141 8.58 -6.32 2.95
CA ASP A 141 8.05 -5.71 4.18
C ASP A 141 7.71 -4.22 3.97
N PHE A 142 6.83 -3.71 4.82
CA PHE A 142 6.41 -2.31 4.83
C PHE A 142 7.59 -1.38 5.14
N GLN A 143 7.56 -0.20 4.53
CA GLN A 143 8.55 0.81 4.86
C GLN A 143 8.23 1.43 6.22
N ILE A 144 9.24 1.52 7.08
CA ILE A 144 9.18 2.28 8.33
C ILE A 144 10.03 3.54 8.16
N LEU A 145 9.36 4.70 8.07
CA LEU A 145 9.96 5.97 7.73
C LEU A 145 9.92 6.94 8.91
N SER A 146 10.98 7.72 9.10
CA SER A 146 10.91 8.95 9.89
C SER A 146 9.99 9.97 9.21
N GLU A 147 9.61 11.02 9.94
CA GLU A 147 8.77 12.10 9.39
C GLU A 147 9.39 12.76 8.15
N ASN A 148 10.70 13.02 8.17
CA ASN A 148 11.41 13.64 7.05
C ASN A 148 11.41 12.73 5.81
N GLU A 149 11.63 11.43 6.01
CA GLU A 149 11.60 10.44 4.91
C GLU A 149 10.20 10.28 4.34
N LEU A 150 9.16 10.26 5.19
CA LEU A 150 7.78 10.24 4.75
C LEU A 150 7.45 11.49 3.93
N ASN A 151 7.81 12.68 4.41
CA ASN A 151 7.56 13.94 3.69
C ASN A 151 8.28 13.97 2.34
N ALA A 152 9.52 13.48 2.29
CA ALA A 152 10.27 13.35 1.05
C ALA A 152 9.61 12.36 0.08
N LEU A 153 9.15 11.21 0.58
CA LEU A 153 8.40 10.22 -0.20
C LEU A 153 7.13 10.84 -0.79
N LEU A 154 6.27 11.42 0.04
CA LEU A 154 5.00 12.02 -0.39
C LEU A 154 5.22 13.11 -1.45
N LYS A 155 6.22 13.97 -1.26
CA LYS A 155 6.60 14.98 -2.25
C LYS A 155 7.09 14.36 -3.55
N SER A 156 7.94 13.33 -3.49
CA SER A 156 8.47 12.65 -4.68
C SER A 156 7.37 11.99 -5.52
N LYS A 157 6.32 11.49 -4.86
CA LYS A 157 5.16 10.86 -5.49
C LYS A 157 4.09 11.87 -5.91
N ASN A 158 4.31 13.17 -5.69
CA ASN A 158 3.30 14.21 -5.83
C ASN A 158 1.95 13.78 -5.21
N ALA A 159 2.02 13.37 -3.94
CA ALA A 159 0.88 12.81 -3.23
C ALA A 159 0.15 13.90 -2.45
N LYS A 160 -1.19 13.86 -2.48
CA LYS A 160 -2.05 14.72 -1.67
C LYS A 160 -2.84 13.90 -0.67
N ARG A 161 -3.03 14.42 0.53
CA ARG A 161 -3.86 13.76 1.54
C ARG A 161 -5.33 13.83 1.12
N LEU A 162 -6.06 12.74 1.31
CA LEU A 162 -7.50 12.73 1.15
C LEU A 162 -8.17 13.60 2.23
N ASN A 163 -9.30 14.22 1.91
CA ASN A 163 -10.11 14.87 2.93
C ASN A 163 -10.70 13.82 3.89
N SER A 164 -11.06 14.23 5.11
CA SER A 164 -11.48 13.32 6.18
C SER A 164 -12.63 12.38 5.80
N LYS A 165 -13.63 12.87 5.05
CA LYS A 165 -14.77 12.06 4.59
C LYS A 165 -14.33 10.99 3.59
N THR A 166 -13.51 11.37 2.62
CA THR A 166 -13.02 10.47 1.58
C THR A 166 -12.03 9.46 2.17
N GLU A 167 -11.12 9.90 3.03
CA GLU A 167 -10.19 9.05 3.79
C GLU A 167 -10.93 7.97 4.59
N LYS A 168 -11.96 8.36 5.36
CA LYS A 168 -12.81 7.41 6.10
C LYS A 168 -13.49 6.42 5.16
N ASN A 169 -14.06 6.89 4.06
CA ASN A 169 -14.77 6.03 3.11
C ASN A 169 -13.82 5.04 2.42
N THR A 170 -12.67 5.51 1.95
CA THR A 170 -11.62 4.65 1.38
C THR A 170 -11.22 3.59 2.39
N ARG A 171 -10.88 3.97 3.62
CA ARG A 171 -10.45 3.02 4.66
C ARG A 171 -11.50 1.95 4.94
N MET A 172 -12.76 2.32 5.09
CA MET A 172 -13.86 1.36 5.32
C MET A 172 -14.10 0.44 4.12
N TYR A 173 -13.92 0.95 2.90
CA TYR A 173 -14.06 0.15 1.69
C TYR A 173 -12.91 -0.87 1.56
N LEU A 174 -11.66 -0.45 1.81
CA LEU A 174 -10.50 -1.34 1.81
C LEU A 174 -10.58 -2.42 2.90
N ASP A 175 -10.99 -2.02 4.11
CA ASP A 175 -11.23 -2.94 5.22
C ASP A 175 -12.28 -3.99 4.85
N TRP A 176 -13.38 -3.57 4.23
CA TRP A 176 -14.40 -4.48 3.75
C TRP A 176 -13.86 -5.42 2.67
N LEU A 177 -13.11 -4.92 1.69
CA LEU A 177 -12.53 -5.73 0.62
C LEU A 177 -11.59 -6.82 1.15
N LEU A 178 -10.70 -6.49 2.10
CA LEU A 178 -9.75 -7.44 2.65
C LEU A 178 -10.45 -8.58 3.42
N HIS A 179 -11.46 -8.25 4.23
CA HIS A 179 -12.07 -9.22 5.14
C HIS A 179 -13.23 -10.02 4.53
N ASN A 180 -13.69 -9.70 3.32
CA ASN A 180 -14.86 -10.35 2.71
C ASN A 180 -14.57 -11.05 1.39
N ASN A 181 -13.33 -10.99 0.89
CA ASN A 181 -12.92 -11.69 -0.33
C ASN A 181 -11.87 -12.80 -0.08
N ASN A 182 -11.50 -13.03 1.17
CA ASN A 182 -10.66 -14.14 1.62
C ASN A 182 -11.51 -15.30 2.17
#